data_AF-A0A383BBE2-F1
#
_entry.id   AF-A0A383BBE2-F1
#
_cell.length_a   1.000
_cell.length_b   1.000
_cell.length_c   1.000
_cell.angle_alpha   90.00
_cell.angle_beta   90.00
_cell.angle_gamma   90.00
#
_symmetry.space_group_name_H-M   'P 1'
#
loop_
_entity.id
_entity.type
_entity.pdbx_description
1 polymer ?
#
loop_
_entity_poly.entity_id
_entity_poly.type
_entity_poly.pdbx_seq_one_letter_code
_entity_poly.pdbx_strand_id
1 'polypeptide(L)'
;ILTTTMFPVMLSYMRIPHQDKINRLFNKKGFIGESQITKITKNHSILVMIVSGLVVIIAIIGLTRINTNIAIMDDLKKGNTLYDNFQFVEENFGGILPLEIVVDAQSENGILDPDFMKNVGVFQERMKDEVPAISSTISIYDHALMINEILGDGTQGIPDSKDELLSFFMDYEGVDDYVANNYTLARISTRMSSIESDDVDPIKGQINAIFNDVFKGKADITITGTTFLALKVGKHLVSSLTRSFS
;
A
#
# COMPACT_ATOMS: atom_id res chain seq x y z
N ILE A 1 -7.50 5.37 35.94
CA ILE A 1 -7.53 5.06 37.40
C ILE A 1 -7.02 6.25 38.21
N LEU A 2 -5.77 6.71 37.99
CA LEU A 2 -5.20 7.88 38.68
C LEU A 2 -6.05 9.16 38.51
N THR A 3 -6.52 9.44 37.30
CA THR A 3 -7.37 10.62 36.99
C THR A 3 -8.73 10.56 37.68
N THR A 4 -9.32 9.37 37.76
CA THR A 4 -10.63 9.12 38.38
C THR A 4 -10.58 9.24 39.91
N THR A 5 -9.43 8.96 40.53
CA THR A 5 -9.23 9.09 41.99
C THR A 5 -8.63 10.43 42.42
N MET A 6 -7.81 11.08 41.59
CA MET A 6 -7.25 12.40 41.91
C MET A 6 -8.30 13.52 41.85
N PHE A 7 -9.26 13.45 40.92
CA PHE A 7 -10.24 14.52 40.73
C PHE A 7 -11.14 14.76 41.96
N PRO A 8 -11.70 13.73 42.63
CA PRO A 8 -12.46 13.91 43.87
C PRO A 8 -11.61 14.43 45.04
N VAL A 9 -10.35 13.97 45.15
CA VAL A 9 -9.43 14.38 46.23
C VAL A 9 -9.03 15.85 46.09
N MET A 10 -8.78 16.30 44.86
CA MET A 10 -8.47 17.70 44.58
C MET A 10 -9.67 18.61 44.89
N LEU A 11 -10.89 18.18 44.53
CA LEU A 11 -12.13 18.89 44.88
C LEU A 11 -12.37 18.95 46.40
N SER A 12 -12.00 17.91 47.15
CA SER A 12 -12.11 17.89 48.60
C SER A 12 -11.14 18.85 49.31
N TYR A 13 -9.99 19.15 48.70
CA TYR A 13 -8.99 20.07 49.25
C TYR A 13 -9.23 21.54 48.88
N MET A 14 -10.09 21.79 47.89
CA MET A 14 -10.51 23.13 47.51
C MET A 14 -11.49 23.69 48.55
N ARG A 15 -11.19 24.88 49.08
CA ARG A 15 -12.10 25.59 49.99
C ARG A 15 -13.43 25.87 49.28
N ILE A 16 -14.52 25.51 49.94
CA ILE A 16 -15.89 25.79 49.50
C ILE A 16 -16.00 27.32 49.26
N PRO A 17 -16.30 27.78 48.03
CA PRO A 17 -16.39 29.20 47.76
C PRO A 17 -17.55 29.82 48.53
N HIS A 18 -17.36 31.04 49.05
CA HIS A 18 -18.40 31.79 49.76
C HIS A 18 -19.69 31.90 48.92
N GLN A 19 -20.85 31.73 49.57
CA GLN A 19 -22.17 31.66 48.93
C GLN A 19 -22.48 32.86 48.01
N ASP A 20 -21.92 34.04 48.29
CA ASP A 20 -22.10 35.23 47.46
C ASP A 20 -21.43 35.13 46.07
N LYS A 21 -20.31 34.39 45.96
CA LYS A 21 -19.65 34.11 44.68
C LYS A 21 -20.39 33.01 43.91
N ILE A 22 -20.98 32.05 44.61
CA ILE A 22 -21.81 30.99 44.01
C ILE A 22 -23.07 31.63 43.39
N ASN A 23 -23.78 32.47 44.15
CA ASN A 23 -24.97 33.16 43.64
C ASN A 23 -24.65 34.07 42.45
N ARG A 24 -23.48 34.72 42.41
CA ARG A 24 -23.10 35.53 41.22
C ARG A 24 -22.75 34.69 39.99
N LEU A 25 -22.26 33.45 40.15
CA LEU A 25 -21.97 32.54 39.04
C LEU A 25 -23.24 31.90 38.47
N PHE A 26 -24.21 31.54 39.33
CA PHE A 26 -25.50 31.01 38.90
C PHE A 26 -26.48 32.10 38.42
N ASN A 27 -26.35 33.35 38.91
CA ASN A 27 -27.27 34.44 38.60
C ASN A 27 -26.71 35.43 37.55
N LYS A 28 -25.45 35.30 37.14
CA LYS A 28 -25.02 35.80 35.82
C LYS A 28 -25.70 34.90 34.82
N LYS A 29 -26.63 35.45 34.04
CA LYS A 29 -27.24 34.82 32.86
C LYS A 29 -26.17 34.05 32.08
N GLY A 30 -26.03 32.77 32.40
CA GLY A 30 -25.29 31.79 31.63
C GLY A 30 -25.98 31.72 30.27
N PHE A 31 -25.15 31.62 29.23
CA PHE A 31 -25.50 31.25 27.86
C PHE A 31 -26.97 31.47 27.45
N ILE A 32 -27.22 32.39 26.51
CA ILE A 32 -28.56 32.77 26.00
C ILE A 32 -29.43 31.56 25.55
N GLY A 33 -28.88 30.34 25.43
CA GLY A 33 -29.59 29.08 25.16
C GLY A 33 -29.98 28.18 26.36
N GLU A 34 -29.52 28.41 27.60
CA GLU A 34 -29.76 27.48 28.71
C GLU A 34 -31.24 27.26 29.05
N SER A 35 -32.06 28.33 29.05
CA SER A 35 -33.50 28.20 29.36
C SER A 35 -34.33 27.57 28.24
N GLN A 36 -33.86 27.63 26.99
CA GLN A 36 -34.53 27.07 25.81
C GLN A 36 -34.22 25.58 25.69
N ILE A 37 -32.95 25.21 25.82
CA ILE A 37 -32.48 23.83 25.75
C ILE A 37 -33.08 23.03 26.92
N THR A 38 -33.03 23.55 28.15
CA THR A 38 -33.62 22.86 29.31
C THR A 38 -35.15 22.70 29.23
N LYS A 39 -35.88 23.66 28.64
CA LYS A 39 -37.32 23.53 28.41
C LYS A 39 -37.65 22.47 27.34
N ILE A 40 -36.89 22.42 26.25
CA ILE A 40 -37.08 21.44 25.18
C ILE A 40 -36.79 20.03 25.71
N THR A 41 -35.67 19.83 26.39
CA THR A 41 -35.29 18.52 26.96
C THR A 41 -36.26 18.04 28.03
N LYS A 42 -36.83 18.95 28.84
CA LYS A 42 -37.76 18.59 29.92
C LYS A 42 -39.19 18.36 29.43
N ASN A 43 -39.65 19.07 28.41
CA ASN A 43 -41.03 18.99 27.90
C ASN A 43 -41.21 17.96 26.76
N HIS A 44 -40.14 17.58 26.08
CA HIS A 44 -40.16 16.64 24.94
C HIS A 44 -39.11 15.52 25.08
N SER A 45 -38.88 15.04 26.31
CA SER A 45 -37.86 14.03 26.63
C SER A 45 -38.00 12.74 25.80
N ILE A 46 -39.23 12.27 25.56
CA ILE A 46 -39.52 11.09 24.74
C ILE A 46 -39.13 11.33 23.27
N LEU A 47 -39.46 12.49 22.72
CA LEU A 47 -39.13 12.84 21.33
C LEU A 47 -37.61 12.95 21.14
N VAL A 48 -36.90 13.57 22.08
CA VAL A 48 -35.43 13.63 22.07
C VAL A 48 -34.84 12.22 22.11
N MET A 49 -35.36 11.33 22.95
CA MET A 49 -34.90 9.94 23.03
C MET A 49 -35.12 9.17 21.71
N ILE A 50 -36.28 9.35 21.07
CA ILE A 50 -36.59 8.71 19.77
C ILE A 50 -35.66 9.24 18.68
N VAL A 51 -35.46 10.56 18.59
CA VAL A 51 -34.58 11.17 17.58
C VAL A 51 -33.13 10.76 17.80
N SER A 52 -32.64 10.78 19.05
CA SER A 52 -31.30 10.28 19.37
C SER A 52 -31.14 8.80 19.03
N GLY A 53 -32.15 7.97 19.32
CA GLY A 53 -32.16 6.55 18.93
C GLY A 53 -32.08 6.36 17.41
N LEU A 54 -32.85 7.14 16.65
CA LEU A 54 -32.81 7.13 15.19
C LEU A 54 -31.44 7.54 14.65
N VAL A 55 -30.84 8.61 15.20
CA VAL A 55 -29.49 9.04 14.81
C VAL A 55 -28.45 7.94 15.08
N VAL A 56 -28.55 7.25 16.22
CA VAL A 56 -27.67 6.11 16.54
C VAL A 56 -27.87 4.96 15.56
N ILE A 57 -29.11 4.60 15.22
CA ILE A 57 -29.39 3.54 14.23
C ILE A 57 -28.82 3.92 12.86
N ILE A 58 -29.01 5.16 12.40
CA ILE A 58 -28.44 5.65 11.14
C ILE A 58 -26.91 5.62 11.19
N ALA A 59 -26.30 6.00 12.32
CA ALA A 59 -24.85 5.92 12.50
C ALA A 59 -24.35 4.49 12.42
N ILE A 60 -25.02 3.53 13.09
CA ILE A 60 -24.66 2.10 13.03
C ILE A 60 -24.75 1.59 11.59
N ILE A 61 -25.83 1.91 10.85
CA ILE A 61 -25.96 1.54 9.44
C ILE A 61 -24.85 2.18 8.60
N GLY A 62 -24.53 3.46 8.84
CA GLY A 62 -23.44 4.16 8.18
C GLY A 62 -22.08 3.51 8.41
N LEU A 63 -21.80 3.08 9.64
CA LEU A 63 -20.55 2.39 10.00
C LEU A 63 -20.38 1.07 9.22
N THR A 64 -21.47 0.32 9.00
CA THR A 64 -21.40 -0.93 8.21
C THR A 64 -21.10 -0.73 6.73
N ARG A 65 -21.19 0.50 6.22
CA ARG A 65 -20.95 0.84 4.80
C ARG A 65 -19.57 1.46 4.54
N ILE A 66 -18.72 1.59 5.56
CA ILE A 66 -17.37 2.13 5.39
C ILE A 66 -16.52 1.14 4.58
N ASN A 67 -16.06 1.57 3.40
CA ASN A 67 -15.08 0.82 2.63
C ASN A 67 -13.69 1.09 3.22
N THR A 68 -12.93 0.02 3.45
CA THR A 68 -11.55 0.10 3.95
C THR A 68 -10.50 0.07 2.85
N ASN A 69 -10.93 0.08 1.58
CA ASN A 69 -10.01 0.05 0.46
C ASN A 69 -9.30 1.40 0.29
N ILE A 70 -7.99 1.32 0.07
CA ILE A 70 -7.10 2.49 -0.01
C ILE A 70 -6.33 2.38 -1.31
N ALA A 71 -6.26 3.46 -2.09
CA ALA A 71 -5.34 3.59 -3.22
C ALA A 71 -4.35 4.73 -2.97
N ILE A 72 -3.11 4.60 -3.47
CA ILE A 72 -2.08 5.66 -3.33
C ILE A 72 -2.54 6.96 -4.01
N MET A 73 -3.33 6.84 -5.08
CA MET A 73 -3.88 7.99 -5.81
C MET A 73 -4.87 8.81 -4.98
N ASP A 74 -5.60 8.18 -4.05
CA ASP A 74 -6.63 8.88 -3.26
C ASP A 74 -6.05 9.92 -2.31
N ASP A 75 -4.76 9.76 -1.94
CA ASP A 75 -4.03 10.71 -1.10
C ASP A 75 -3.56 11.96 -1.88
N LEU A 76 -3.64 11.95 -3.22
CA LEU A 76 -3.25 13.07 -4.06
C LEU A 76 -4.41 14.07 -4.24
N LYS A 77 -4.14 15.35 -3.97
CA LYS A 77 -5.15 16.42 -4.11
C LYS A 77 -5.49 16.66 -5.59
N LYS A 78 -6.72 16.36 -5.99
CA LYS A 78 -7.27 16.65 -7.33
C LYS A 78 -7.08 18.12 -7.74
N GLY A 79 -6.73 18.33 -9.01
CA GLY A 79 -6.52 19.67 -9.60
C GLY A 79 -5.18 20.32 -9.26
N ASN A 80 -4.20 19.53 -8.82
CA ASN A 80 -2.82 19.95 -8.71
C ASN A 80 -1.99 19.34 -9.87
N THR A 81 -0.87 19.97 -10.22
CA THR A 81 -0.02 19.51 -11.34
C THR A 81 0.55 18.11 -11.16
N LEU A 82 0.78 17.67 -9.91
CA LEU A 82 1.29 16.33 -9.62
C LEU A 82 0.24 15.25 -9.91
N TYR A 83 -1.02 15.48 -9.53
CA TYR A 83 -2.15 14.59 -9.79
C TYR A 83 -2.36 14.46 -11.30
N ASP A 84 -2.38 15.59 -12.01
CA ASP A 84 -2.58 15.60 -13.46
C ASP A 84 -1.43 14.89 -14.19
N ASN A 85 -0.18 15.11 -13.77
CA ASN A 85 0.98 14.42 -14.32
C ASN A 85 0.95 12.92 -14.02
N PHE A 86 0.57 12.53 -12.80
CA PHE A 86 0.45 11.12 -12.46
C PHE A 86 -0.62 10.47 -13.33
N GLN A 87 -1.81 11.07 -13.43
CA GLN A 87 -2.91 10.56 -14.24
C GLN A 87 -2.53 10.48 -15.73
N PHE A 88 -1.77 11.44 -16.25
CA PHE A 88 -1.23 11.37 -17.59
C PHE A 88 -0.32 10.15 -17.79
N VAL A 89 0.62 9.90 -16.87
CA VAL A 89 1.52 8.74 -16.96
C VAL A 89 0.74 7.44 -16.84
N GLU A 90 -0.22 7.40 -15.92
CA GLU A 90 -1.12 6.28 -15.68
C GLU A 90 -1.90 5.89 -16.94
N GLU A 91 -2.52 6.87 -17.61
CA GLU A 91 -3.34 6.64 -18.81
C GLU A 91 -2.50 6.33 -20.07
N ASN A 92 -1.30 6.91 -20.21
CA ASN A 92 -0.49 6.78 -21.42
C ASN A 92 0.56 5.66 -21.36
N PHE A 93 1.06 5.34 -20.17
CA PHE A 93 2.11 4.33 -19.96
C PHE A 93 1.63 3.14 -19.12
N GLY A 94 0.36 3.14 -18.71
CA GLY A 94 -0.30 2.03 -18.03
C GLY A 94 0.13 1.82 -16.58
N GLY A 95 1.01 2.67 -16.04
CA GLY A 95 1.43 2.56 -14.64
C GLY A 95 2.71 3.30 -14.31
N ILE A 96 2.74 3.88 -13.11
CA ILE A 96 3.88 4.62 -12.55
C ILE A 96 4.35 4.02 -11.21
N LEU A 97 3.53 3.19 -10.58
CA LEU A 97 3.81 2.66 -9.26
C LEU A 97 4.85 1.53 -9.35
N PRO A 98 5.93 1.57 -8.55
CA PRO A 98 6.99 0.57 -8.63
C PRO A 98 6.61 -0.72 -7.89
N LEU A 99 6.95 -1.85 -8.49
CA LEU A 99 6.96 -3.18 -7.89
C LEU A 99 8.26 -3.89 -8.28
N GLU A 100 8.94 -4.48 -7.32
CA GLU A 100 10.27 -5.07 -7.50
C GLU A 100 10.21 -6.56 -7.13
N ILE A 101 10.56 -7.42 -8.07
CA ILE A 101 10.51 -8.87 -7.87
C ILE A 101 11.93 -9.41 -7.92
N VAL A 102 12.33 -10.16 -6.91
CA VAL A 102 13.63 -10.83 -6.86
C VAL A 102 13.42 -12.32 -7.07
N VAL A 103 14.13 -12.87 -8.04
CA VAL A 103 14.19 -14.31 -8.33
C VAL A 103 15.53 -14.84 -7.85
N ASP A 104 15.51 -15.87 -7.02
CA ASP A 104 16.69 -16.52 -6.45
C ASP A 104 16.89 -17.90 -7.11
N ALA A 105 18.00 -18.07 -7.81
CA ALA A 105 18.37 -19.31 -8.49
C ALA A 105 18.83 -20.43 -7.54
N GLN A 106 18.93 -20.17 -6.23
CA GLN A 106 19.34 -21.11 -5.19
C GLN A 106 20.73 -21.73 -5.41
N SER A 107 21.51 -21.19 -6.35
CA SER A 107 22.80 -21.70 -6.76
C SER A 107 23.68 -20.56 -7.26
N GLU A 108 24.95 -20.62 -6.88
CA GLU A 108 25.94 -19.64 -7.32
C GLU A 108 26.10 -19.71 -8.84
N ASN A 109 26.15 -18.54 -9.50
CA ASN A 109 26.15 -18.45 -10.96
C ASN A 109 24.94 -19.09 -11.64
N GLY A 110 23.82 -19.28 -10.92
CA GLY A 110 22.59 -19.86 -11.44
C GLY A 110 21.88 -18.94 -12.44
N ILE A 111 21.98 -17.62 -12.29
CA ILE A 111 21.41 -16.65 -13.24
C ILE A 111 22.11 -16.73 -14.61
N LEU A 112 23.41 -17.07 -14.64
CA LEU A 112 24.17 -17.19 -15.89
C LEU A 112 23.83 -18.46 -16.68
N ASP A 113 22.97 -19.34 -16.16
CA ASP A 113 22.47 -20.48 -16.92
C ASP A 113 21.47 -20.00 -18.00
N PRO A 114 21.71 -20.27 -19.29
CA PRO A 114 20.85 -19.77 -20.37
C PRO A 114 19.40 -20.25 -20.26
N ASP A 115 19.14 -21.47 -19.77
CA ASP A 115 17.79 -21.97 -19.58
C ASP A 115 17.10 -21.24 -18.42
N PHE A 116 17.81 -20.97 -17.33
CA PHE A 116 17.31 -20.13 -16.23
C PHE A 116 16.99 -18.71 -16.70
N MET A 117 17.90 -18.08 -17.45
CA MET A 117 17.73 -16.74 -18.00
C MET A 117 16.52 -16.68 -18.96
N LYS A 118 16.34 -17.69 -19.82
CA LYS A 118 15.14 -17.84 -20.66
C LYS A 118 13.86 -17.95 -19.82
N ASN A 119 13.89 -18.68 -18.70
CA ASN A 119 12.74 -18.74 -17.78
C ASN A 119 12.44 -17.38 -17.12
N VAL A 120 13.45 -16.57 -16.79
CA VAL A 120 13.25 -15.18 -16.34
C VAL A 120 12.53 -14.36 -17.41
N GLY A 121 12.96 -14.48 -18.68
CA GLY A 121 12.30 -13.87 -19.83
C GLY A 121 10.83 -14.29 -19.98
N VAL A 122 10.55 -15.59 -19.92
CA VAL A 122 9.17 -16.11 -19.98
C VAL A 122 8.33 -15.62 -18.80
N PHE A 123 8.90 -15.61 -17.60
CA PHE A 123 8.20 -15.14 -16.40
C PHE A 123 7.81 -13.67 -16.51
N GLN A 124 8.69 -12.80 -16.98
CA GLN A 124 8.37 -11.38 -17.13
C GLN A 124 7.28 -11.12 -18.19
N GLU A 125 7.33 -11.79 -19.34
CA GLU A 125 6.34 -11.61 -20.40
C GLU A 125 4.97 -12.10 -19.93
N ARG A 126 4.91 -13.26 -19.27
CA ARG A 126 3.66 -13.76 -18.69
C ARG A 126 3.11 -12.86 -17.60
N MET A 127 3.96 -12.26 -16.76
CA MET A 127 3.48 -11.28 -15.78
C MET A 127 2.82 -10.08 -16.45
N LYS A 128 3.44 -9.55 -17.51
CA LYS A 128 2.89 -8.43 -18.29
C LYS A 128 1.59 -8.78 -19.01
N ASP A 129 1.48 -10.00 -19.53
CA ASP A 129 0.29 -10.44 -20.29
C ASP A 129 -0.87 -10.90 -19.41
N GLU A 130 -0.59 -11.60 -18.30
CA GLU A 130 -1.61 -12.25 -17.46
C GLU A 130 -2.04 -11.41 -16.25
N VAL A 131 -1.23 -10.44 -15.82
CA VAL A 131 -1.54 -9.58 -14.66
C VAL A 131 -1.88 -8.17 -15.15
N PRO A 132 -3.18 -7.79 -15.25
CA PRO A 132 -3.59 -6.52 -15.87
C PRO A 132 -3.04 -5.26 -15.19
N ALA A 133 -2.62 -5.38 -13.94
CA ALA A 133 -2.02 -4.28 -13.20
C ALA A 133 -0.57 -3.99 -13.61
N ILE A 134 0.14 -4.92 -14.25
CA ILE A 134 1.54 -4.74 -14.64
C ILE A 134 1.60 -4.12 -16.03
N SER A 135 2.26 -2.97 -16.17
CA SER A 135 2.35 -2.24 -17.45
C SER A 135 3.67 -2.42 -18.18
N SER A 136 4.76 -2.54 -17.42
CA SER A 136 6.09 -2.75 -17.99
C SER A 136 6.97 -3.53 -17.02
N THR A 137 7.88 -4.31 -17.59
CA THR A 137 8.90 -5.07 -16.88
C THR A 137 10.27 -4.74 -17.48
N ILE A 138 11.31 -4.78 -16.67
CA ILE A 138 12.70 -4.74 -17.12
C ILE A 138 13.56 -5.58 -16.16
N SER A 139 14.47 -6.35 -16.72
CA SER A 139 15.29 -7.32 -16.00
C SER A 139 16.64 -7.51 -16.67
N ILE A 140 17.48 -8.34 -16.04
CA ILE A 140 18.76 -8.76 -16.61
C ILE A 140 18.61 -9.49 -17.96
N TYR A 141 17.47 -10.13 -18.22
CA TYR A 141 17.20 -10.78 -19.50
C TYR A 141 17.16 -9.76 -20.65
N ASP A 142 16.53 -8.60 -20.44
CA ASP A 142 16.41 -7.55 -21.46
C ASP A 142 17.76 -6.91 -21.78
N HIS A 143 18.59 -6.75 -20.74
CA HIS A 143 19.98 -6.33 -20.92
C HIS A 143 20.79 -7.37 -21.68
N ALA A 144 20.63 -8.67 -21.39
CA ALA A 144 21.31 -9.72 -22.13
C ALA A 144 20.91 -9.73 -23.62
N LEU A 145 19.64 -9.53 -23.95
CA LEU A 145 19.17 -9.37 -25.33
C LEU A 145 19.83 -8.18 -26.02
N MET A 146 19.78 -7.01 -25.38
CA MET A 146 20.36 -5.77 -25.92
C MET A 146 21.86 -5.91 -26.14
N ILE A 147 22.59 -6.47 -25.17
CA ILE A 147 24.04 -6.64 -25.27
C ILE A 147 24.38 -7.64 -26.38
N ASN A 148 23.64 -8.74 -26.52
CA ASN A 148 23.88 -9.69 -27.59
C ASN A 148 23.65 -9.09 -28.98
N GLU A 149 22.63 -8.24 -29.13
CA GLU A 149 22.35 -7.52 -30.38
C GLU A 149 23.48 -6.53 -30.74
N ILE A 150 24.11 -5.89 -29.75
CA ILE A 150 25.14 -4.87 -29.95
C ILE A 150 26.56 -5.45 -30.06
N LEU A 151 26.92 -6.39 -29.18
CA LEU A 151 28.28 -6.88 -28.98
C LEU A 151 28.48 -8.35 -29.38
N GLY A 152 27.40 -9.12 -29.47
CA GLY A 152 27.43 -10.54 -29.80
C GLY A 152 27.36 -10.79 -31.30
N ASP A 153 26.50 -11.73 -31.69
CA ASP A 153 26.30 -12.14 -33.08
C ASP A 153 25.22 -11.33 -33.83
N GLY A 154 24.58 -10.37 -33.16
CA GLY A 154 23.51 -9.54 -33.70
C GLY A 154 22.14 -10.24 -33.75
N THR A 155 21.98 -11.38 -33.07
CA THR A 155 20.69 -12.07 -32.97
C THR A 155 19.78 -11.43 -31.90
N GLN A 156 18.46 -11.48 -32.14
CA GLN A 156 17.43 -11.02 -31.19
C GLN A 156 17.15 -12.07 -30.09
N GLY A 157 18.21 -12.62 -29.49
CA GLY A 157 18.16 -13.66 -28.46
C GLY A 157 19.26 -13.45 -27.42
N ILE A 158 19.17 -14.20 -26.31
CA ILE A 158 20.28 -14.24 -25.36
C ILE A 158 21.35 -15.23 -25.84
N PRO A 159 22.61 -15.09 -25.40
CA PRO A 159 23.64 -16.09 -25.66
C PRO A 159 23.28 -17.47 -25.12
N ASP A 160 23.69 -18.52 -25.84
CA ASP A 160 23.50 -19.92 -25.44
C ASP A 160 24.63 -20.44 -24.52
N SER A 161 25.65 -19.62 -24.25
CA SER A 161 26.78 -19.98 -23.38
C SER A 161 26.81 -19.15 -22.10
N LYS A 162 27.06 -19.85 -20.98
CA LYS A 162 27.29 -19.25 -19.66
C LYS A 162 28.48 -18.29 -19.66
N ASP A 163 29.57 -18.66 -20.32
CA ASP A 163 30.79 -17.86 -20.36
C ASP A 163 30.60 -16.56 -21.15
N GLU A 164 29.73 -16.61 -22.16
CA GLU A 164 29.39 -15.44 -22.99
C GLU A 164 28.47 -14.47 -22.23
N LEU A 165 27.44 -15.00 -21.54
CA LEU A 165 26.63 -14.21 -20.60
C LEU A 165 27.49 -13.54 -19.53
N LEU A 166 28.47 -14.27 -18.97
CA LEU A 166 29.39 -13.71 -17.99
C LEU A 166 30.24 -12.57 -18.57
N SER A 167 30.80 -12.75 -19.78
CA SER A 167 31.56 -11.69 -20.47
C SER A 167 30.70 -10.44 -20.65
N PHE A 168 29.46 -10.61 -21.13
CA PHE A 168 28.55 -9.50 -21.37
C PHE A 168 28.25 -8.72 -20.09
N PHE A 169 28.06 -9.42 -18.98
CA PHE A 169 27.75 -8.79 -17.69
C PHE A 169 28.96 -8.13 -17.05
N MET A 170 30.18 -8.56 -17.38
CA MET A 170 31.42 -7.89 -16.95
C MET A 170 31.73 -6.65 -17.78
N ASP A 171 31.40 -6.67 -19.07
CA ASP A 171 31.77 -5.61 -20.02
C ASP A 171 30.76 -4.46 -20.08
N TYR A 172 29.53 -4.64 -19.57
CA TYR A 172 28.45 -3.66 -19.66
C TYR A 172 28.09 -3.05 -18.29
N GLU A 173 28.25 -1.73 -18.14
CA GLU A 173 27.85 -1.00 -16.94
C GLU A 173 26.32 -1.01 -16.75
N GLY A 174 25.86 -1.12 -15.50
CA GLY A 174 24.44 -1.07 -15.14
C GLY A 174 23.75 -2.43 -15.04
N VAL A 175 24.43 -3.53 -15.38
CA VAL A 175 23.96 -4.90 -15.14
C VAL A 175 23.83 -5.19 -13.63
N ASP A 176 24.73 -4.64 -12.82
CA ASP A 176 24.78 -4.82 -11.36
C ASP A 176 23.51 -4.35 -10.64
N ASP A 177 22.73 -3.44 -11.25
CA ASP A 177 21.43 -3.01 -10.71
C ASP A 177 20.36 -4.11 -10.78
N TYR A 178 20.58 -5.15 -11.59
CA TYR A 178 19.62 -6.22 -11.87
C TYR A 178 20.10 -7.61 -11.45
N VAL A 179 21.37 -7.78 -11.09
CA VAL A 179 21.91 -9.08 -10.69
C VAL A 179 22.87 -8.92 -9.51
N ALA A 180 22.82 -9.84 -8.56
CA ALA A 180 23.80 -9.86 -7.47
C ALA A 180 25.19 -10.26 -7.99
N ASN A 181 26.25 -9.80 -7.32
CA ASN A 181 27.65 -10.05 -7.71
C ASN A 181 28.02 -11.54 -7.84
N ASN A 182 27.32 -12.44 -7.15
CA ASN A 182 27.51 -13.89 -7.23
C ASN A 182 26.55 -14.58 -8.22
N TYR A 183 25.83 -13.77 -9.01
CA TYR A 183 24.85 -14.19 -10.01
C TYR A 183 23.85 -15.23 -9.49
N THR A 184 23.44 -15.10 -8.22
CA THR A 184 22.44 -15.96 -7.58
C THR A 184 21.06 -15.32 -7.60
N LEU A 185 20.99 -13.98 -7.52
CA LEU A 185 19.75 -13.23 -7.48
C LEU A 185 19.61 -12.37 -8.73
N ALA A 186 18.43 -12.39 -9.35
CA ALA A 186 18.04 -11.46 -10.41
C ALA A 186 16.85 -10.60 -9.95
N ARG A 187 16.92 -9.30 -10.22
CA ARG A 187 15.85 -8.33 -9.97
C ARG A 187 15.10 -8.06 -11.27
N ILE A 188 13.78 -8.10 -11.17
CA ILE A 188 12.82 -7.70 -12.20
C ILE A 188 12.11 -6.47 -11.67
N SER A 189 12.43 -5.31 -12.26
CA SER A 189 11.76 -4.05 -11.94
C SER A 189 10.51 -3.94 -12.79
N THR A 190 9.39 -3.64 -12.15
CA THR A 190 8.08 -3.57 -12.81
C THR A 190 7.39 -2.27 -12.45
N ARG A 191 6.61 -1.77 -13.40
CA ARG A 191 5.65 -0.69 -13.17
C ARG A 191 4.26 -1.26 -13.19
N MET A 192 3.44 -0.75 -12.28
CA MET A 192 2.04 -1.12 -12.18
C MET A 192 1.15 0.11 -12.19
N SER A 193 -0.08 -0.12 -12.64
CA SER A 193 -1.17 0.83 -12.50
C SER A 193 -1.55 1.02 -11.03
N SER A 194 -2.35 2.06 -10.79
CA SER A 194 -2.99 2.35 -9.54
C SER A 194 -3.90 1.19 -9.18
N ILE A 195 -3.61 0.59 -8.03
CA ILE A 195 -4.36 -0.52 -7.45
C ILE A 195 -4.86 -0.12 -6.07
N GLU A 196 -5.92 -0.79 -5.62
CA GLU A 196 -6.42 -0.62 -4.28
C GLU A 196 -5.80 -1.67 -3.34
N SER A 197 -5.84 -1.41 -2.04
CA SER A 197 -5.23 -2.26 -1.02
C SER A 197 -5.74 -3.71 -0.98
N ASP A 198 -6.96 -3.94 -1.47
CA ASP A 198 -7.54 -5.28 -1.57
C ASP A 198 -7.06 -6.06 -2.81
N ASP A 199 -6.50 -5.38 -3.81
CA ASP A 199 -5.95 -6.02 -5.02
C ASP A 199 -4.55 -6.61 -4.79
N VAL A 200 -3.86 -6.17 -3.73
CA VAL A 200 -2.47 -6.58 -3.44
C VAL A 200 -2.32 -8.10 -3.28
N ASP A 201 -3.19 -8.75 -2.51
CA ASP A 201 -3.11 -10.20 -2.27
C ASP A 201 -3.48 -11.02 -3.53
N PRO A 202 -4.57 -10.69 -4.27
CA PRO A 202 -4.85 -11.29 -5.58
C PRO A 202 -3.70 -11.17 -6.58
N ILE A 203 -3.10 -9.99 -6.74
CA ILE A 203 -1.99 -9.76 -7.67
C ILE A 203 -0.77 -10.59 -7.25
N LYS A 204 -0.42 -10.60 -5.95
CA LYS A 204 0.63 -11.49 -5.44
C LYS A 204 0.34 -12.95 -5.73
N GLY A 205 -0.91 -13.38 -5.59
CA GLY A 205 -1.35 -14.74 -5.89
C GLY A 205 -1.11 -15.10 -7.36
N GLN A 206 -1.46 -14.20 -8.29
CA GLN A 206 -1.23 -14.39 -9.72
C GLN A 206 0.27 -14.46 -10.05
N ILE A 207 1.08 -13.52 -9.56
CA ILE A 207 2.53 -13.52 -9.76
C ILE A 207 3.16 -14.83 -9.26
N ASN A 208 2.78 -15.29 -8.07
CA ASN A 208 3.28 -16.56 -7.53
C ASN A 208 2.82 -17.77 -8.34
N ALA A 209 1.60 -17.76 -8.87
CA ALA A 209 1.11 -18.85 -9.72
C ALA A 209 1.92 -18.97 -11.02
N ILE A 210 2.17 -17.84 -11.69
CA ILE A 210 3.00 -17.78 -12.90
C ILE A 210 4.43 -18.22 -12.57
N PHE A 211 5.01 -17.72 -11.47
CA PHE A 211 6.35 -18.09 -11.03
C PHE A 211 6.49 -19.61 -10.81
N ASN A 212 5.55 -20.21 -10.09
CA ASN A 212 5.57 -21.64 -9.79
C ASN A 212 5.43 -22.51 -11.05
N ASP A 213 4.67 -22.06 -12.04
CA ASP A 213 4.51 -22.77 -13.30
C ASP A 213 5.79 -22.69 -14.16
N VAL A 214 6.43 -21.53 -14.21
CA VAL A 214 7.67 -21.30 -14.98
C VAL A 214 8.87 -22.02 -14.34
N PHE A 215 9.11 -21.81 -13.05
CA PHE A 215 10.32 -22.30 -12.38
C PHE A 215 10.16 -23.69 -11.74
N LYS A 216 8.93 -24.19 -11.58
CA LYS A 216 8.63 -25.56 -11.10
C LYS A 216 9.39 -25.96 -9.82
N GLY A 217 9.54 -25.00 -8.90
CA GLY A 217 10.23 -25.19 -7.61
C GLY A 217 11.76 -25.22 -7.68
N LYS A 218 12.37 -24.79 -8.79
CA LYS A 218 13.83 -24.67 -8.95
C LYS A 218 14.40 -23.33 -8.49
N ALA A 219 13.55 -22.40 -8.07
CA ALA A 219 13.91 -21.04 -7.69
C ALA A 219 12.95 -20.55 -6.60
N ASP A 220 13.38 -19.53 -5.87
CA ASP A 220 12.54 -18.80 -4.91
C ASP A 220 12.22 -17.41 -5.43
N ILE A 221 11.08 -16.86 -5.00
CA ILE A 221 10.60 -15.53 -5.36
C ILE A 221 10.40 -14.67 -4.12
N THR A 222 10.87 -13.43 -4.19
CA THR A 222 10.56 -12.40 -3.21
C THR A 222 9.94 -11.21 -3.90
N ILE A 223 8.69 -10.90 -3.56
CA ILE A 223 7.96 -9.75 -4.09
C ILE A 223 8.09 -8.57 -3.13
N THR A 224 8.68 -7.48 -3.60
CA THR A 224 8.98 -6.26 -2.86
C THR A 224 8.49 -5.02 -3.62
N GLY A 225 8.77 -3.82 -3.11
CA GLY A 225 8.33 -2.56 -3.72
C GLY A 225 7.57 -1.69 -2.74
N THR A 226 7.73 -0.37 -2.89
CA THR A 226 7.12 0.62 -1.99
C THR A 226 5.60 0.62 -2.07
N THR A 227 5.03 0.34 -3.25
CA THR A 227 3.58 0.29 -3.48
C THR A 227 2.89 -0.75 -2.59
N PHE A 228 3.33 -2.01 -2.65
CA PHE A 228 2.77 -3.08 -1.83
C PHE A 228 3.00 -2.87 -0.35
N LEU A 229 4.16 -2.30 0.04
CA LEU A 229 4.44 -1.98 1.43
C LEU A 229 3.51 -0.89 1.95
N ALA A 230 3.34 0.21 1.21
CA ALA A 230 2.49 1.33 1.58
C ALA A 230 1.01 0.91 1.72
N LEU A 231 0.49 0.19 0.72
CA LEU A 231 -0.88 -0.32 0.75
C LEU A 231 -1.13 -1.30 1.91
N LYS A 232 -0.17 -2.19 2.19
CA LYS A 232 -0.25 -3.13 3.31
C LYS A 232 -0.25 -2.39 4.65
N VAL A 233 0.61 -1.39 4.83
CA VAL A 233 0.65 -0.56 6.05
C VAL A 233 -0.67 0.20 6.20
N GLY A 234 -1.17 0.84 5.15
CA GLY A 234 -2.44 1.55 5.15
C GLY A 234 -3.61 0.65 5.55
N LYS A 235 -3.71 -0.53 4.94
CA LYS A 235 -4.75 -1.54 5.25
C LYS A 235 -4.68 -1.98 6.71
N HIS A 236 -3.48 -2.20 7.26
CA HIS A 236 -3.33 -2.54 8.69
C HIS A 236 -3.76 -1.40 9.62
N LEU A 237 -3.46 -0.15 9.27
CA LEU A 237 -3.89 1.01 10.05
C LEU A 237 -5.42 1.12 10.06
N VAL A 238 -6.06 1.05 8.90
CA VAL A 238 -7.53 1.11 8.79
C VAL A 238 -8.18 -0.07 9.50
N SER A 239 -7.65 -1.28 9.34
CA SER A 239 -8.16 -2.46 10.05
C SER A 239 -8.02 -2.37 11.57
N SER A 240 -6.91 -1.81 12.06
CA SER A 240 -6.69 -1.63 13.50
C SER A 240 -7.65 -0.60 14.09
N LEU A 241 -7.91 0.49 13.35
CA LEU A 241 -8.89 1.50 13.74
C LEU A 241 -10.30 0.90 13.79
N THR A 242 -10.74 0.20 12.74
CA THR A 242 -12.09 -0.40 12.72
C THR A 242 -12.29 -1.45 13.81
N ARG A 243 -11.26 -2.27 14.10
CA ARG A 243 -11.28 -3.22 15.22
C ARG A 243 -11.24 -2.55 16.58
N SER A 244 -10.52 -1.44 16.74
CA SER A 244 -10.45 -0.70 18.01
C SER A 244 -11.80 -0.09 18.42
N PHE A 245 -12.73 0.09 17.49
CA PHE A 245 -14.08 0.61 17.74
C PHE A 245 -15.16 -0.48 17.87
N SER A 246 -14.85 -1.76 17.59
CA SER A 246 -15.75 -2.92 17.81
C SER A 246 -15.44 -3.60 19.14
#